data_AF-A0A833GMW4-F1
#
_entry.id   AF-A0A833GMW4-F1
#
_cell.length_a   1.000
_cell.length_b   1.000
_cell.length_c   1.000
_cell.angle_alpha   90.00
_cell.angle_beta   90.00
_cell.angle_gamma   90.00
#
_symmetry.space_group_name_H-M   'P 1'
#
loop_
_entity.id
_entity.type
_entity.pdbx_description
1 polymer ?
#
loop_
_entity_poly.entity_id
_entity_poly.type
_entity_poly.pdbx_seq_one_letter_code
_entity_poly.pdbx_strand_id
1 'polypeptide(L)'
;MKTREEIILMVRKKIRLRHFAYSTEQSYCGWIARYYDFCLRLPRTQAHEQKAESFLTHLALRERVAARTQNQALAALLFLYKEVLAKPLGDINALRAKRPQHERTAPSRDQVRAIRGAVEDRPGIPSRLLVDFLYGCGMRVSE
;
A
#
# COMPACT_ATOMS: atom_id res chain seq x y z
N MET A 1 9.69 -26.57 -0.25
CA MET A 1 8.75 -25.42 -0.43
C MET A 1 9.51 -24.19 0.02
N LYS A 2 9.60 -23.13 -0.78
CA LYS A 2 10.38 -21.94 -0.41
C LYS A 2 9.81 -21.32 0.87
N THR A 3 10.67 -20.89 1.79
CA THR A 3 10.23 -20.27 3.04
C THR A 3 9.70 -18.85 2.80
N ARG A 4 8.96 -18.30 3.77
CA ARG A 4 8.47 -16.91 3.74
C ARG A 4 9.63 -15.93 3.54
N GLU A 5 10.73 -16.15 4.23
CA GLU A 5 11.92 -15.28 4.19
C GLU A 5 12.61 -15.31 2.83
N GLU A 6 12.74 -16.50 2.23
CA GLU A 6 13.32 -16.65 0.89
C GLU A 6 12.50 -15.89 -0.16
N ILE A 7 11.17 -15.98 -0.11
CA ILE A 7 10.29 -15.26 -1.04
C ILE A 7 10.43 -13.75 -0.86
N ILE A 8 10.42 -13.26 0.38
CA ILE A 8 10.61 -11.83 0.67
C ILE A 8 11.97 -11.36 0.16
N LEU A 9 13.04 -12.14 0.36
CA LEU A 9 14.36 -11.79 -0.13
C LEU A 9 14.41 -11.71 -1.67
N MET A 10 13.78 -12.66 -2.37
CA MET A 10 13.66 -12.64 -3.83
C MET A 10 12.91 -11.39 -4.31
N VAL A 11 11.80 -11.04 -3.64
CA VAL A 11 11.02 -9.83 -3.94
C VAL A 11 11.87 -8.58 -3.75
N ARG A 12 12.55 -8.42 -2.61
CA ARG A 12 13.43 -7.27 -2.35
C ARG A 12 14.50 -7.11 -3.42
N LYS A 13 15.19 -8.20 -3.77
CA LYS A 13 16.21 -8.19 -4.83
C LYS A 13 15.61 -7.69 -6.16
N LYS A 14 14.44 -8.19 -6.55
CA LYS A 14 13.78 -7.79 -7.80
C LYS A 14 13.29 -6.34 -7.79
N ILE A 15 12.76 -5.87 -6.66
CA ILE A 15 12.29 -4.49 -6.49
C ILE A 15 13.46 -3.51 -6.59
N ARG A 16 14.57 -3.78 -5.88
CA ARG A 16 15.77 -2.93 -5.91
C ARG A 16 16.44 -2.90 -7.27
N LEU A 17 16.51 -4.05 -7.96
CA LEU A 17 17.02 -4.13 -9.33
C LEU A 17 16.23 -3.24 -10.30
N ARG A 18 14.94 -3.03 -10.02
CA ARG A 18 14.07 -2.15 -10.81
C ARG A 18 14.01 -0.71 -10.31
N HIS A 19 14.85 -0.35 -9.34
CA HIS A 19 14.94 1.00 -8.78
C HIS A 19 13.61 1.55 -8.26
N PHE A 20 12.73 0.68 -7.78
CA PHE A 20 11.51 1.14 -7.11
C PHE A 20 11.85 1.84 -5.78
N ALA A 21 10.99 2.78 -5.39
CA ALA A 21 11.10 3.46 -4.11
C ALA A 21 11.08 2.47 -2.94
N TYR A 22 11.80 2.81 -1.87
CA TYR A 22 11.87 1.99 -0.66
C TYR A 22 10.49 1.77 0.00
N SER A 23 9.59 2.76 -0.07
CA SER A 23 8.20 2.62 0.38
C SER A 23 7.42 1.54 -0.37
N THR A 24 7.70 1.35 -1.67
CA THR A 24 7.13 0.26 -2.47
C THR A 24 7.67 -1.09 -2.03
N GLU A 25 8.98 -1.18 -1.73
CA GLU A 25 9.59 -2.40 -1.17
C GLU A 25 8.88 -2.84 0.11
N GLN A 26 8.74 -1.92 1.07
CA GLN A 26 8.07 -2.19 2.34
C GLN A 26 6.62 -2.63 2.14
N SER A 27 5.88 -1.91 1.31
CA SER A 27 4.47 -2.20 1.02
C SER A 27 4.31 -3.58 0.39
N TYR A 28 5.10 -3.90 -0.64
CA TYR A 28 4.97 -5.16 -1.37
C TYR A 28 5.40 -6.34 -0.51
N CYS A 29 6.52 -6.23 0.23
CA CYS A 29 6.96 -7.28 1.14
C CYS A 29 5.91 -7.56 2.22
N GLY A 30 5.27 -6.53 2.76
CA GLY A 30 4.19 -6.67 3.75
C GLY A 30 2.98 -7.42 3.18
N TRP A 31 2.51 -7.06 1.98
CA TRP A 31 1.38 -7.74 1.35
C TRP A 31 1.70 -9.19 0.96
N ILE A 32 2.90 -9.45 0.46
CA ILE A 32 3.34 -10.79 0.05
C ILE A 32 3.50 -11.70 1.27
N ALA A 33 4.01 -11.17 2.38
CA ALA A 33 4.05 -11.90 3.65
C ALA A 33 2.64 -12.33 4.11
N ARG A 34 1.69 -11.38 4.14
CA ARG A 34 0.29 -11.67 4.51
C ARG A 34 -0.35 -12.70 3.57
N TYR A 35 -0.07 -12.61 2.28
CA TYR A 35 -0.57 -13.55 1.29
C TYR A 35 0.03 -14.95 1.46
N TYR A 36 1.33 -15.05 1.78
CA TYR A 36 1.99 -16.31 2.06
C TYR A 36 1.32 -17.02 3.24
N ASP A 37 1.12 -16.29 4.34
CA ASP A 37 0.49 -16.82 5.56
C ASP A 37 -0.96 -17.24 5.30
N PHE A 38 -1.69 -16.51 4.45
CA PHE A 38 -3.03 -16.89 4.01
C PHE A 38 -3.02 -18.17 3.16
N CYS A 39 -2.09 -18.30 2.22
CA CYS A 39 -1.96 -19.48 1.37
C CYS A 39 -1.63 -20.76 2.14
N LEU A 40 -0.93 -20.66 3.29
CA LEU A 40 -0.65 -21.82 4.14
C LEU A 40 -1.92 -22.48 4.71
N ARG A 41 -3.00 -21.72 4.85
CA ARG A 41 -4.30 -22.20 5.37
C ARG A 41 -5.17 -22.80 4.27
N LEU A 42 -4.79 -22.65 3.00
CA LEU A 42 -5.58 -23.12 1.86
C LEU A 42 -5.07 -24.49 1.37
N PRO A 43 -5.95 -25.29 0.74
CA PRO A 43 -5.55 -26.54 0.11
C PRO A 43 -4.44 -26.34 -0.93
N ARG A 44 -3.45 -27.24 -0.93
CA ARG A 44 -2.32 -27.17 -1.88
C ARG A 44 -2.77 -27.36 -3.33
N THR A 45 -3.84 -28.10 -3.56
CA THR A 45 -4.44 -28.41 -4.86
C THR A 45 -5.10 -27.21 -5.54
N GLN A 46 -5.40 -26.15 -4.78
CA GLN A 46 -6.08 -24.97 -5.32
C GLN A 46 -5.14 -24.16 -6.23
N ALA A 47 -5.67 -23.70 -7.37
CA ALA A 47 -4.96 -22.91 -8.36
C ALA A 47 -4.46 -21.57 -7.80
N HIS A 48 -3.43 -21.00 -8.41
CA HIS A 48 -2.81 -19.76 -7.94
C HIS A 48 -3.77 -18.56 -8.03
N GLU A 49 -4.58 -18.52 -9.09
CA GLU A 49 -5.61 -17.52 -9.36
C GLU A 49 -6.68 -17.55 -8.27
N GLN A 50 -7.19 -18.74 -7.96
CA GLN A 50 -8.21 -18.93 -6.92
C GLN A 50 -7.71 -18.55 -5.53
N LYS A 51 -6.42 -18.78 -5.23
CA LYS A 51 -5.78 -18.34 -3.97
C LYS A 51 -5.72 -16.81 -3.90
N ALA A 52 -5.31 -16.15 -4.99
CA ALA A 52 -5.29 -14.70 -5.08
C ALA A 52 -6.70 -14.10 -4.94
N GLU A 53 -7.70 -14.67 -5.62
CA GLU A 53 -9.11 -14.26 -5.51
C GLU A 53 -9.65 -14.40 -4.10
N SER A 54 -9.39 -15.55 -3.46
CA SER A 54 -9.82 -15.83 -2.09
C SER A 54 -9.21 -14.82 -1.11
N PHE A 55 -7.92 -14.51 -1.27
CA PHE A 55 -7.24 -13.54 -0.43
C PHE A 55 -7.79 -12.12 -0.61
N LEU A 56 -7.94 -11.66 -1.86
CA LEU A 56 -8.46 -10.33 -2.14
C LEU A 56 -9.92 -10.18 -1.68
N THR A 57 -10.72 -11.23 -1.82
CA THR A 57 -12.11 -11.27 -1.32
C THR A 57 -12.15 -11.27 0.21
N HIS A 58 -11.23 -12.00 0.87
CA HIS A 58 -11.08 -11.95 2.32
C HIS A 58 -10.75 -10.54 2.81
N LEU A 59 -9.83 -9.84 2.13
CA LEU A 59 -9.50 -8.44 2.45
C LEU A 59 -10.71 -7.52 2.33
N ALA A 60 -11.54 -7.70 1.30
CA ALA A 60 -12.72 -6.88 1.08
C ALA A 60 -13.85 -7.16 2.08
N LEU A 61 -14.13 -8.43 2.41
CA LEU A 61 -15.29 -8.81 3.22
C LEU A 61 -14.98 -8.88 4.72
N ARG A 62 -13.86 -9.51 5.09
CA ARG A 62 -13.53 -9.78 6.50
C ARG A 62 -12.76 -8.64 7.12
N GLU A 63 -11.71 -8.18 6.43
CA GLU A 63 -10.88 -7.07 6.91
C GLU A 63 -11.45 -5.69 6.53
N ARG A 64 -12.46 -5.66 5.65
CA ARG A 64 -13.16 -4.45 5.20
C ARG A 64 -12.20 -3.33 4.78
N VAL A 65 -11.10 -3.70 4.12
CA VAL A 65 -10.08 -2.72 3.72
C VAL A 65 -10.62 -1.76 2.66
N ALA A 66 -10.09 -0.54 2.63
CA ALA A 66 -10.42 0.42 1.58
C ALA A 66 -9.98 -0.08 0.20
N ALA A 67 -10.68 0.36 -0.86
CA ALA A 67 -10.35 0.01 -2.24
C ALA A 67 -8.88 0.26 -2.62
N ARG A 68 -8.30 1.37 -2.17
CA ARG A 68 -6.88 1.69 -2.42
C ARG A 68 -5.93 0.67 -1.79
N THR A 69 -6.26 0.22 -0.58
CA THR A 69 -5.50 -0.79 0.16
C THR A 69 -5.57 -2.14 -0.54
N GLN A 70 -6.76 -2.56 -1.00
CA GLN A 70 -6.92 -3.79 -1.77
C GLN A 70 -6.16 -3.72 -3.11
N ASN A 71 -6.18 -2.57 -3.79
CA ASN A 71 -5.43 -2.37 -5.04
C ASN A 71 -3.92 -2.46 -4.82
N GLN A 72 -3.42 -1.95 -3.69
CA GLN A 72 -2.00 -2.10 -3.34
C GLN A 72 -1.64 -3.58 -3.11
N ALA A 73 -2.51 -4.34 -2.44
CA ALA A 73 -2.33 -5.78 -2.27
C ALA A 73 -2.34 -6.51 -3.62
N LEU A 74 -3.30 -6.22 -4.50
CA LEU A 74 -3.37 -6.79 -5.85
C LEU A 74 -2.08 -6.49 -6.63
N ALA A 75 -1.60 -5.25 -6.64
CA ALA A 75 -0.40 -4.86 -7.36
C ALA A 75 0.84 -5.63 -6.87
N ALA A 76 0.94 -5.85 -5.55
CA ALA A 76 2.01 -6.67 -4.97
C ALA A 76 1.92 -8.14 -5.42
N LEU A 77 0.72 -8.71 -5.52
CA LEU A 77 0.52 -10.09 -6.02
C LEU A 77 0.87 -10.20 -7.50
N LEU A 78 0.39 -9.29 -8.34
CA LEU A 78 0.73 -9.27 -9.76
C LEU A 78 2.24 -9.15 -9.96
N PHE A 79 2.92 -8.32 -9.16
CA PHE A 79 4.38 -8.21 -9.17
C PHE A 79 5.06 -9.52 -8.76
N LEU A 80 4.63 -10.15 -7.67
CA LEU A 80 5.18 -11.44 -7.22
C LEU A 80 5.11 -12.49 -8.33
N TYR A 81 3.93 -12.67 -8.91
CA TYR A 81 3.69 -13.71 -9.90
C TYR A 81 4.39 -13.44 -11.23
N LYS A 82 4.30 -12.22 -11.74
CA LYS A 82 4.92 -11.82 -13.01
C LYS A 82 6.45 -11.74 -12.92
N GLU A 83 6.97 -11.05 -11.91
CA GLU A 83 8.37 -10.61 -11.90
C GLU A 83 9.29 -11.51 -11.07
N VAL A 84 8.75 -12.18 -10.04
CA VAL A 84 9.54 -13.01 -9.12
C VAL A 84 9.37 -14.49 -9.43
N LEU A 85 8.14 -14.93 -9.69
CA LEU A 85 7.82 -16.34 -9.97
C LEU A 85 7.80 -16.67 -11.45
N ALA A 86 7.85 -15.68 -12.34
CA ALA A 86 7.76 -15.83 -13.80
C ALA A 86 6.55 -16.66 -14.26
N LYS A 87 5.45 -16.58 -13.51
CA LYS A 87 4.18 -17.25 -13.75
C LYS A 87 3.09 -16.20 -13.64
N PRO A 88 2.74 -15.49 -14.74
CA PRO A 88 1.71 -14.46 -14.67
C PRO A 88 0.39 -15.10 -14.23
N LEU A 89 -0.31 -14.42 -13.31
CA LEU A 89 -1.68 -14.79 -13.00
C LEU A 89 -2.56 -14.51 -14.21
N GLY A 90 -3.50 -15.40 -14.50
CA GLY A 90 -4.59 -15.15 -15.44
C GLY A 90 -5.58 -14.10 -14.91
N ASP A 91 -6.80 -14.10 -15.43
CA ASP A 91 -7.85 -13.21 -14.94
C ASP A 91 -8.22 -13.51 -13.48
N ILE A 92 -8.21 -12.45 -12.65
CA ILE A 92 -8.51 -12.52 -11.22
C ILE A 92 -9.88 -11.86 -11.00
N ASN A 93 -10.92 -12.67 -10.85
CA ASN A 93 -12.29 -12.25 -10.59
C ASN A 93 -12.58 -12.12 -9.07
N ALA A 94 -11.75 -11.34 -8.38
CA ALA A 94 -11.93 -11.08 -6.94
C ALA A 94 -13.02 -10.04 -6.66
N LEU A 95 -13.76 -10.22 -5.56
CA LEU A 95 -14.67 -9.19 -5.06
C LEU A 95 -13.88 -7.93 -4.70
N ARG A 96 -14.22 -6.80 -5.34
CA ARG A 96 -13.57 -5.52 -5.09
C ARG A 96 -14.12 -4.82 -3.86
N ALA A 97 -13.23 -4.28 -3.04
CA ALA A 97 -13.59 -3.42 -1.93
C ALA A 97 -14.29 -2.16 -2.47
N LYS A 98 -15.39 -1.76 -1.81
CA LYS A 98 -16.13 -0.57 -2.20
C LYS A 98 -15.23 0.66 -2.08
N ARG A 99 -15.26 1.52 -3.10
CA ARG A 99 -14.54 2.79 -3.08
C ARG A 99 -15.37 3.80 -2.29
N PRO A 100 -14.92 4.25 -1.11
CA PRO A 100 -15.58 5.37 -0.45
C PRO A 100 -15.45 6.61 -1.34
N GLN A 101 -16.57 7.29 -1.60
CA GLN A 101 -16.58 8.57 -2.30
C GLN A 101 -16.13 9.64 -1.31
N HIS A 102 -14.82 9.73 -1.09
CA HIS A 102 -14.23 10.81 -0.32
C HIS A 102 -13.88 11.95 -1.26
N GLU A 103 -14.67 13.02 -1.17
CA GLU A 103 -14.40 14.27 -1.85
C GLU A 103 -13.28 15.01 -1.11
N ARG A 104 -12.17 15.26 -1.80
CA ARG A 104 -11.05 16.00 -1.22
C ARG A 104 -11.39 17.48 -1.29
N THR A 105 -11.70 18.08 -0.14
CA THR A 105 -11.92 19.52 -0.05
C THR A 105 -10.65 20.23 0.41
N ALA A 106 -10.27 21.30 -0.28
CA ALA A 106 -9.22 22.20 0.20
C ALA A 106 -9.77 23.12 1.30
N PRO A 107 -8.98 23.44 2.34
CA PRO A 107 -9.39 24.43 3.34
C PRO A 107 -9.52 25.81 2.69
N SER A 108 -10.51 26.58 3.13
CA SER A 108 -10.67 27.99 2.77
C SER A 108 -9.53 28.84 3.34
N ARG A 109 -9.31 30.03 2.78
CA ARG A 109 -8.29 30.97 3.25
C ARG A 109 -8.47 31.33 4.74
N ASP A 110 -9.70 31.43 5.21
CA ASP A 110 -10.00 31.74 6.61
C ASP A 110 -9.64 30.58 7.54
N GLN A 111 -9.95 29.35 7.13
CA GLN A 111 -9.54 28.14 7.86
C GLN A 111 -8.02 28.02 7.92
N VAL A 112 -7.31 28.33 6.83
CA VAL A 112 -5.83 28.32 6.82
C VAL A 112 -5.28 29.39 7.78
N ARG A 113 -5.85 30.60 7.80
CA ARG A 113 -5.46 31.66 8.75
C ARG A 113 -5.66 31.23 10.19
N ALA A 114 -6.80 30.59 10.50
CA ALA A 114 -7.10 30.07 11.83
C ALA A 114 -6.10 28.97 12.25
N ILE A 115 -5.81 28.01 11.36
CA ILE A 115 -4.83 26.95 11.60
C ILE A 115 -3.45 27.56 11.88
N ARG A 116 -2.99 28.47 11.02
CA ARG A 116 -1.69 29.13 11.17
C ARG A 116 -1.59 29.90 12.49
N GLY A 117 -2.67 30.57 12.92
CA GLY A 117 -2.73 31.27 14.19
C GLY A 117 -2.66 30.35 15.41
N ALA A 118 -3.24 29.15 15.31
CA ALA A 118 -3.26 28.14 16.38
C ALA A 118 -2.00 27.27 16.46
N VAL A 119 -1.10 27.33 15.48
CA VAL A 119 0.16 26.60 15.50
C VAL A 119 1.14 27.32 16.42
N GLU A 120 1.62 26.61 17.44
CA GLU A 120 2.67 27.07 18.34
C GLU A 120 3.98 26.33 18.05
N ASP A 121 5.09 27.04 18.19
CA ASP A 121 6.40 26.43 18.07
C ASP A 121 6.70 25.57 19.30
N ARG A 122 7.29 24.40 19.07
CA ARG A 122 7.79 23.54 20.14
C ARG A 122 9.30 23.73 20.25
N PRO A 123 9.90 23.56 21.44
CA PRO A 123 11.35 23.64 21.60
C PRO A 123 12.08 22.76 20.56
N GLY A 124 12.88 23.37 19.70
CA GLY A 124 13.63 22.70 18.63
C GLY A 124 12.83 22.35 17.36
N ILE A 125 11.54 22.70 17.26
CA ILE A 125 10.70 22.42 16.09
C ILE A 125 9.94 23.70 15.68
N PRO A 126 10.41 24.42 14.63
CA PRO A 126 9.76 25.65 14.13
C PRO A 126 8.51 25.29 13.33
N SER A 127 7.45 24.92 14.04
CA SER A 127 6.21 24.37 13.48
C SER A 127 5.48 25.40 12.62
N ARG A 128 5.55 26.69 12.98
CA ARG A 128 4.98 27.78 12.17
C ARG A 128 5.66 27.90 10.81
N LEU A 129 7.00 27.85 10.80
CA LEU A 129 7.79 27.95 9.58
C LEU A 129 7.49 26.77 8.63
N LEU A 130 7.40 25.56 9.17
CA LEU A 130 7.04 24.37 8.39
C LEU A 130 5.65 24.50 7.75
N VAL A 131 4.66 25.01 8.49
CA VAL A 131 3.31 25.24 7.96
C VAL A 131 3.31 26.30 6.85
N ASP A 132 4.07 27.38 7.01
CA ASP A 132 4.21 28.42 5.99
C ASP A 132 4.87 27.90 4.72
N PHE A 133 5.85 27.01 4.85
CA PHE A 133 6.49 26.32 3.73
C PHE A 133 5.53 25.36 2.99
N LEU A 134 4.77 24.55 3.74
CA LEU A 134 3.79 23.64 3.16
C LEU A 134 2.68 24.39 2.41
N TYR A 135 2.16 25.48 2.97
CA TYR A 135 1.08 26.25 2.36
C TYR A 135 1.57 27.23 1.29
N GLY A 136 2.65 27.98 1.56
CA GLY A 136 3.15 29.04 0.69
C GLY A 136 3.91 28.52 -0.53
N CYS A 137 4.66 27.44 -0.38
CA CYS A 137 5.42 26.82 -1.47
C CYS A 137 4.74 25.56 -2.03
N GLY A 138 3.67 25.07 -1.39
CA GLY A 138 2.96 23.86 -1.84
C GLY A 138 3.75 22.57 -1.68
N MET A 139 4.75 22.56 -0.79
CA MET A 139 5.63 21.40 -0.59
C MET A 139 4.88 20.20 -0.01
N ARG A 140 5.35 19.00 -0.35
CA ARG A 140 4.93 17.77 0.32
C ARG A 140 5.71 17.62 1.61
N VAL A 141 5.11 16.93 2.59
CA VAL A 141 5.75 16.65 3.89
C VAL A 141 7.07 15.86 3.77
N SER A 142 7.29 15.18 2.64
CA SER A 142 8.49 14.39 2.37
C SER A 142 9.57 15.12 1.56
N GLU A 143 9.25 16.29 1.02
CA GLU A 143 10.20 17.17 0.32
C GLU A 143 10.92 18.05 1.35
#